data_AF-A0A4R4R073-F1
#
_entry.id   AF-A0A4R4R073-F1
#
_cell.length_a   1.000
_cell.length_b   1.000
_cell.length_c   1.000
_cell.angle_alpha   90.00
_cell.angle_beta   90.00
_cell.angle_gamma   90.00
#
_symmetry.space_group_name_H-M   'P 1'
#
loop_
_entity.id
_entity.type
_entity.pdbx_description
1 polymer ?
#
loop_
_entity_poly.entity_id
_entity_poly.type
_entity_poly.pdbx_seq_one_letter_code
_entity_poly.pdbx_strand_id
1 'polypeptide(L)' 'MMYVAGREYGTAAEIAERLGPDVTVAMVRNWHQRDGLESRRVARTVYYPLDQAAQIEAAKRRTPRGRPRQLDGAQVSAA' A
#
# COMPACT_ATOMS: atom_id res chain seq x y z
N MET A 1 5.53 -11.79 13.31
CA MET A 1 4.10 -11.92 12.96
C MET A 1 3.34 -12.40 14.20
N MET A 2 2.06 -12.06 14.31
CA MET A 2 1.14 -12.57 15.33
C MET A 2 -0.21 -12.90 14.68
N TYR A 3 -0.94 -13.87 15.24
CA TYR A 3 -2.26 -14.24 14.74
C TYR A 3 -3.31 -13.85 15.77
N VAL A 4 -4.32 -13.07 15.36
CA VAL A 4 -5.37 -12.58 16.26
C VAL A 4 -6.72 -12.66 15.58
N ALA A 5 -7.67 -13.36 16.20
CA ALA A 5 -9.05 -13.50 15.73
C ALA A 5 -9.17 -13.90 14.24
N GLY A 6 -8.31 -14.82 13.77
CA GLY A 6 -8.33 -15.28 12.37
C GLY A 6 -7.56 -14.39 11.37
N ARG A 7 -6.89 -13.33 11.85
CA ARG A 7 -6.09 -12.44 11.01
C ARG A 7 -4.62 -12.49 11.39
N GLU A 8 -3.76 -12.49 10.37
CA GLU A 8 -2.32 -12.37 10.53
C GLU A 8 -1.92 -10.89 10.59
N TYR A 9 -1.16 -10.55 11.61
CA TYR A 9 -0.65 -9.21 11.84
C TYR A 9 0.89 -9.23 11.86
N GLY A 10 1.51 -8.18 11.31
CA GLY A 10 2.95 -8.01 11.29
C GLY A 10 3.36 -6.59 11.60
N THR A 11 4.59 -6.41 12.06
CA THR A 11 5.20 -5.07 12.05
C THR A 11 5.36 -4.60 10.60
N ALA A 12 5.56 -3.29 10.38
CA ALA A 12 5.75 -2.78 9.02
C ALA A 12 6.93 -3.43 8.26
N ALA A 13 7.98 -3.87 8.97
CA ALA A 13 9.09 -4.61 8.39
C ALA A 13 8.67 -6.01 7.94
N GLU A 14 7.99 -6.75 8.81
CA GLU A 14 7.50 -8.10 8.49
C GLU A 14 6.46 -8.09 7.36
N ILE A 15 5.58 -7.08 7.34
CA ILE A 15 4.60 -6.92 6.24
C ILE A 15 5.31 -6.63 4.91
N ALA A 16 6.31 -5.74 4.90
CA ALA A 16 7.08 -5.44 3.70
C ALA A 16 7.80 -6.70 3.16
N GLU A 17 8.46 -7.45 4.05
CA GLU A 17 9.10 -8.72 3.69
C GLU A 17 8.10 -9.73 3.11
N ARG A 18 6.90 -9.82 3.70
CA ARG A 18 5.88 -10.78 3.27
C ARG A 18 5.22 -10.44 1.94
N LEU A 19 5.03 -9.16 1.65
CA LEU A 19 4.45 -8.67 0.39
C LEU A 19 5.45 -8.63 -0.76
N GLY A 20 6.75 -8.64 -0.45
CA GLY A 20 7.83 -8.75 -1.43
C GLY A 20 8.59 -7.43 -1.67
N PRO A 21 9.60 -7.47 -2.55
CA PRO A 21 10.64 -6.45 -2.64
C PRO A 21 10.14 -5.06 -3.08
N ASP A 22 8.99 -4.98 -3.75
CA ASP A 22 8.40 -3.71 -4.19
C ASP A 22 7.68 -2.95 -3.07
N VAL A 23 7.49 -3.57 -1.90
CA VAL A 23 6.84 -2.97 -0.74
C VAL A 23 7.90 -2.60 0.29
N THR A 24 7.88 -1.33 0.71
CA THR A 24 8.80 -0.82 1.73
C THR A 24 8.09 -0.56 3.06
N VAL A 25 8.85 -0.53 4.16
CA VAL A 25 8.36 -0.14 5.49
C VAL A 25 7.65 1.22 5.47
N ALA A 26 8.19 2.16 4.70
CA ALA A 26 7.61 3.49 4.55
C ALA A 26 6.26 3.44 3.83
N MET A 27 6.09 2.58 2.83
CA MET A 27 4.81 2.37 2.16
C MET A 27 3.76 1.83 3.13
N VAL A 28 4.08 0.81 3.92
CA VAL A 28 3.15 0.25 4.92
C VAL A 28 2.71 1.32 5.92
N ARG A 29 3.64 2.16 6.40
CA ARG A 29 3.30 3.29 7.28
C ARG A 29 2.42 4.34 6.59
N ASN A 30 2.70 4.65 5.32
CA ASN A 30 1.90 5.59 4.54
C ASN A 30 0.48 5.06 4.31
N TRP A 31 0.31 3.76 4.08
CA TRP A 31 -1.02 3.14 3.94
C TRP A 31 -1.84 3.30 5.21
N HIS A 32 -1.23 3.20 6.38
CA HIS A 32 -1.92 3.50 7.64
C HIS A 32 -2.35 4.98 7.73
N GLN A 33 -1.47 5.89 7.33
CA GLN A 33 -1.75 7.33 7.43
C GLN A 33 -2.75 7.84 6.39
N ARG A 34 -2.81 7.24 5.19
CA ARG A 34 -3.51 7.81 4.02
C ARG A 34 -4.57 6.91 3.41
N ASP A 35 -4.41 5.60 3.53
CA ASP A 35 -5.22 4.61 2.81
C ASP A 35 -6.10 3.77 3.76
N GLY A 36 -6.10 4.09 5.05
CA GLY A 36 -6.97 3.46 6.05
C GLY A 36 -6.53 2.06 6.48
N LEU A 37 -5.25 1.70 6.31
CA LEU A 37 -4.73 0.45 6.87
C LEU A 37 -4.92 0.44 8.39
N GLU A 38 -5.59 -0.57 8.93
CA GLU A 38 -5.79 -0.70 10.37
C GLU A 38 -4.46 -0.89 11.09
N SER A 39 -4.38 -0.45 12.34
CA SER A 39 -3.22 -0.72 13.18
C SER A 39 -3.66 -1.23 14.55
N ARG A 40 -2.85 -2.15 15.09
CA ARG A 40 -3.03 -2.70 16.42
C ARG A 40 -1.76 -2.49 17.21
N ARG A 41 -1.88 -1.77 18.32
CA ARG A 41 -0.77 -1.56 19.25
C ARG A 41 -0.76 -2.65 20.30
N VAL A 42 0.37 -3.35 20.42
CA VAL A 42 0.61 -4.34 21.47
C VAL A 42 1.88 -3.93 22.20
N ALA A 43 1.73 -3.59 23.49
CA ALA A 43 2.76 -2.93 24.28
C ALA A 43 3.33 -1.68 23.58
N ARG A 44 4.60 -1.73 23.15
CA ARG A 44 5.30 -0.63 22.48
C ARG A 44 5.40 -0.78 20.96
N THR A 45 4.84 -1.84 20.39
CA THR A 45 4.97 -2.17 18.97
C THR A 45 3.63 -2.03 18.26
N VAL A 46 3.67 -1.50 17.03
CA VAL A 46 2.51 -1.37 16.15
C VAL A 46 2.55 -2.47 15.11
N TYR A 47 1.42 -3.16 14.97
CA TYR A 47 1.21 -4.23 14.02
C TYR A 47 0.10 -3.84 13.04
N TYR A 48 0.18 -4.34 11.82
CA TYR A 48 -0.74 -4.10 10.72
C TYR A 48 -1.25 -5.43 10.17
N PRO A 49 -2.52 -5.55 9.77
CA PRO A 49 -3.07 -6.77 9.20
C PRO A 49 -2.51 -7.02 7.80
N LEU A 50 -2.03 -8.25 7.56
CA LEU A 50 -1.40 -8.64 6.29
C LEU A 50 -2.39 -8.67 5.13
N ASP A 51 -3.60 -9.19 5.36
CA ASP A 51 -4.63 -9.30 4.33
C ASP A 51 -5.05 -7.93 3.78
N GLN A 52 -5.26 -6.95 4.67
CA GLN A 52 -5.62 -5.60 4.28
C GLN A 52 -4.46 -4.88 3.59
N ALA A 53 -3.22 -5.05 4.09
CA ALA A 53 -2.03 -4.49 3.43
C ALA A 53 -1.87 -5.03 2.00
N ALA A 54 -2.11 -6.33 1.79
CA ALA A 54 -2.11 -6.94 0.46
C ALA A 54 -3.21 -6.38 -0.46
N GLN A 55 -4.40 -6.10 0.07
CA GLN A 55 -5.48 -5.48 -0.70
C GLN A 55 -5.12 -4.05 -1.15
N ILE A 56 -4.55 -3.24 -0.26
CA ILE A 56 -4.10 -1.88 -0.58
C ILE A 56 -2.98 -1.92 -1.62
N GLU A 57 -2.00 -2.81 -1.46
CA GLU A 57 -0.93 -3.03 -2.44
C GLU A 57 -1.51 -3.34 -3.82
N ALA A 58 -2.40 -4.32 -3.90
CA ALA A 58 -3.00 -4.74 -5.16
C ALA A 58 -3.87 -3.65 -5.80
N ALA A 59 -4.53 -2.81 -5.00
CA ALA A 59 -5.30 -1.66 -5.50
C ALA A 59 -4.39 -0.56 -6.04
N LYS A 60 -3.29 -0.24 -5.34
CA LYS A 60 -2.29 0.75 -5.77
C LYS A 60 -1.53 0.29 -7.01
N ARG A 61 -1.22 -1.00 -7.12
CA ARG A 61 -0.57 -1.60 -8.30
C ARG A 61 -1.47 -1.53 -9.54
N ARG A 62 -2.79 -1.70 -9.36
CA ARG A 62 -3.78 -1.61 -10.44
C ARG A 62 -4.12 -0.18 -10.86
N THR A 63 -3.89 0.80 -9.99
CA THR A 63 -4.14 2.21 -10.31
C THR A 63 -2.94 2.77 -11.07
N PRO A 64 -3.11 3.35 -12.27
CA PRO A 64 -2.02 4.03 -12.96
C PRO A 64 -1.49 5.17 -12.09
N ARG A 65 -0.17 5.19 -11.91
CA ARG A 65 0.52 6.14 -11.04
C ARG A 65 0.55 7.52 -11.72
N GLY A 66 -0.40 8.40 -11.36
CA GLY A 66 -0.39 9.82 -11.72
C GLY A 66 -1.67 10.32 -12.41
N ARG A 67 -1.88 11.65 -12.37
CA ARG A 67 -2.84 12.34 -13.25
C ARG A 67 -2.50 11.94 -14.69
N PRO A 68 -3.45 11.48 -15.53
CA PRO A 68 -3.18 11.36 -16.95
C PRO A 68 -2.64 12.71 -17.43
N ARG A 69 -1.42 12.75 -17.96
CA ARG A 69 -0.96 13.94 -18.67
C ARG A 69 -2.01 14.17 -19.76
N GLN A 70 -2.72 15.30 -19.72
CA GLN A 70 -3.43 15.76 -20.90
C GLN A 70 -2.36 15.86 -21.99
N LEU A 71 -2.38 14.90 -22.91
CA LEU A 71 -1.79 15.11 -24.22
C LEU A 71 -2.75 16.11 -24.86
N ASP A 72 -2.47 17.41 -24.69
CA ASP A 72 -3.12 18.41 -25.52
C ASP A 72 -2.80 18.01 -26.95
N GLY A 73 -3.83 17.54 -27.65
CA GLY A 73 -3.75 17.14 -29.04
C GLY A 73 -3.37 18.36 -29.84
N ALA A 74 -2.07 18.54 -30.07
CA ALA A 74 -1.58 19.35 -31.17
C ALA A 74 -2.09 18.67 -32.45
N GLN A 75 -3.31 19.04 -32.88
CA GLN A 75 -3.68 18.95 -34.28
C GLN A 75 -2.75 19.88 -35.04
N VAL A 76 -1.62 19.33 -35.48
CA VAL A 76 -0.90 19.85 -36.65
C VAL A 76 -1.81 19.59 -37.85
N SER A 77 -2.67 20.56 -38.14
CA SER A 77 -3.32 20.66 -39.44
C SER A 77 -2.24 20.99 -40.46
N ALA A 78 -1.88 20.00 -41.27
CA ALA A 78 -1.23 20.22 -42.55
C ALA A 78 -2.33 20.41 -43.60
N ALA A 79 -2.43 21.62 -44.17
CA ALA A 79 -2.99 21.92 -45.48
C ALA A 79 -2.60 23.34 -45.88
#